data_AF-A0A8T0C1I2-F1
#
_entry.id   AF-A0A8T0C1I2-F1
#
_cell.length_a   1.000
_cell.length_b   1.000
_cell.length_c   1.000
_cell.angle_alpha   90.00
_cell.angle_beta   90.00
_cell.angle_gamma   90.00
#
_symmetry.space_group_name_H-M   'P 1'
#
loop_
_entity.id
_entity.type
_entity.pdbx_description
1 polymer ?
#
loop_
_entity_poly.entity_id
_entity_poly.type
_entity_poly.pdbx_seq_one_letter_code
_entity_poly.pdbx_strand_id
1 'polypeptide(L)'
;MEQQFKDRRAELLVQKMRRTERFMRHQQLEKTAVSFGDEQLEFIEHAMVDGLNEDTIRTIEFHRRCLAAGIDNGRHYWCFKQGEQLVGMSGYHYRLWDPKSIVWGGWFVADQDVSPLVKMAMLLDTLKVLLEETNYEELYIEVFADTTQSNILNIYHSLQFTSLGRFESFYGPQQDMVVMKLELAEVRALWLNTTRPLERVQ
;
A
#
# COMPACT_ATOMS: atom_id res chain seq x y z
N MET A 1 -7.14 6.26 28.52
CA MET A 1 -5.70 6.06 28.19
C MET A 1 -5.55 5.40 26.83
N GLU A 2 -6.28 4.32 26.55
CA GLU A 2 -6.25 3.62 25.25
C GLU A 2 -6.74 4.47 24.07
N GLN A 3 -7.89 5.15 24.20
CA GLN A 3 -8.42 6.03 23.15
C GLN A 3 -7.43 7.16 22.80
N GLN A 4 -6.87 7.82 23.82
CA GLN A 4 -5.86 8.87 23.64
C GLN A 4 -4.59 8.37 22.91
N PHE A 5 -4.23 7.10 23.07
CA PHE A 5 -3.10 6.50 22.36
C PHE A 5 -3.45 6.21 20.89
N LYS A 6 -4.66 5.72 20.62
CA LYS A 6 -5.18 5.52 19.26
C LYS A 6 -5.25 6.85 18.50
N ASP A 7 -5.81 7.88 19.13
CA ASP A 7 -5.91 9.23 18.55
C ASP A 7 -4.53 9.76 18.16
N ARG A 8 -3.53 9.62 19.06
CA ARG A 8 -2.15 10.05 18.79
C ARG A 8 -1.49 9.29 17.62
N ARG A 9 -1.73 7.98 17.48
CA ARG A 9 -1.19 7.18 16.35
C ARG A 9 -1.79 7.65 15.03
N ALA A 10 -3.10 7.85 15.00
CA ALA A 10 -3.80 8.31 13.81
C ALA A 10 -3.39 9.75 13.44
N GLU A 11 -3.20 10.65 14.40
CA GLU A 11 -2.65 11.99 14.19
C GLU A 11 -1.25 11.97 13.55
N LEU A 12 -0.34 11.13 14.06
CA LEU A 12 1.00 10.97 13.50
C LEU A 12 0.96 10.51 12.04
N LEU A 13 0.05 9.58 11.72
CA LEU A 13 -0.10 9.08 10.36
C LEU A 13 -0.67 10.16 9.42
N VAL A 14 -1.69 10.89 9.85
CA VAL A 14 -2.24 12.04 9.11
C VAL A 14 -1.17 13.10 8.85
N GLN A 15 -0.31 13.40 9.83
CA GLN A 15 0.80 14.33 9.64
C GLN A 15 1.81 13.83 8.58
N LYS A 16 2.13 12.53 8.58
CA LYS A 16 2.98 11.92 7.55
C LYS A 16 2.36 12.02 6.16
N MET A 17 1.06 11.72 6.04
CA MET A 17 0.33 11.83 4.78
C MET A 17 0.38 13.27 4.21
N ARG A 18 0.12 14.29 5.03
CA ARG A 18 0.19 15.70 4.57
C ARG A 18 1.57 16.10 4.07
N ARG A 19 2.63 15.62 4.73
CA ARG A 19 4.01 15.86 4.29
C ARG A 19 4.32 15.14 2.98
N THR A 20 3.72 13.97 2.78
CA THR A 20 3.90 13.14 1.59
C THR A 20 3.46 13.86 0.31
N GLU A 21 2.30 14.53 0.29
CA GLU A 21 1.86 15.25 -0.91
C GLU A 21 2.82 16.37 -1.33
N ARG A 22 3.44 17.04 -0.37
CA ARG A 22 4.47 18.06 -0.65
C ARG A 22 5.76 17.40 -1.13
N PHE A 23 6.14 16.30 -0.50
CA PHE A 23 7.32 15.52 -0.85
C PHE A 23 7.23 14.95 -2.28
N MET A 24 6.13 14.29 -2.63
CA MET A 24 5.90 13.72 -3.97
C MET A 24 6.04 14.79 -5.05
N ARG A 25 5.44 15.98 -4.84
CA ARG A 25 5.62 17.11 -5.77
C ARG A 25 7.07 17.58 -5.90
N HIS A 26 7.82 17.65 -4.80
CA HIS A 26 9.24 18.04 -4.84
C HIS A 26 10.10 16.97 -5.52
N GLN A 27 9.75 15.69 -5.36
CA GLN A 27 10.46 14.57 -5.97
C GLN A 27 10.02 14.27 -7.41
N GLN A 28 9.06 15.05 -7.94
CA GLN A 28 8.41 14.77 -9.23
C GLN A 28 7.91 13.31 -9.30
N LEU A 29 7.42 12.79 -8.17
CA LEU A 29 6.87 11.45 -8.07
C LEU A 29 5.40 11.49 -8.48
N GLU A 30 5.10 10.95 -9.64
CA GLU A 30 3.78 10.98 -10.24
C GLU A 30 3.09 9.63 -10.11
N LYS A 31 1.83 9.64 -9.68
CA LYS A 31 0.97 8.46 -9.68
C LYS A 31 0.23 8.37 -11.01
N THR A 32 0.35 7.24 -11.70
CA THR A 32 -0.35 6.97 -12.95
C THR A 32 -1.18 5.70 -12.84
N ALA A 33 -2.21 5.58 -13.69
CA ALA A 33 -2.94 4.33 -13.84
C ALA A 33 -2.00 3.24 -14.36
N VAL A 34 -2.24 2.00 -13.92
CA VAL A 34 -1.50 0.83 -14.38
C VAL A 34 -2.13 0.27 -15.65
N SER A 35 -1.29 -0.07 -16.64
CA SER A 35 -1.71 -0.84 -17.83
C SER A 35 -1.28 -2.30 -17.79
N PHE A 36 -0.31 -2.63 -16.93
CA PHE A 36 0.38 -3.92 -16.88
C PHE A 36 0.91 -4.38 -18.26
N GLY A 37 1.38 -3.44 -19.08
CA GLY A 37 2.12 -3.71 -20.31
C GLY A 37 3.58 -4.05 -20.00
N ASP A 38 4.38 -4.20 -21.06
CA ASP A 38 5.73 -4.76 -20.99
C ASP A 38 6.64 -4.01 -19.99
N GLU A 39 6.62 -2.67 -19.99
CA GLU A 39 7.37 -1.84 -19.02
C GLU A 39 7.12 -2.26 -17.55
N GLN A 40 5.86 -2.52 -17.18
CA GLN A 40 5.53 -2.89 -15.80
C GLN A 40 5.93 -4.33 -15.46
N LEU A 41 5.88 -5.23 -16.45
CA LEU A 41 6.31 -6.62 -16.25
C LEU A 41 7.84 -6.69 -16.10
N GLU A 42 8.58 -6.02 -16.98
CA GLU A 42 10.04 -5.90 -16.90
C GLU A 42 10.47 -5.27 -15.56
N PHE A 43 9.78 -4.22 -15.11
CA PHE A 43 10.04 -3.61 -13.81
C PHE A 43 9.88 -4.60 -12.65
N ILE A 44 8.85 -5.44 -12.68
CA ILE A 44 8.59 -6.42 -11.63
C ILE A 44 9.64 -7.52 -11.63
N GLU A 45 10.04 -7.98 -12.82
CA GLU A 45 11.11 -8.95 -12.99
C GLU A 45 12.43 -8.44 -12.40
N HIS A 46 12.74 -7.15 -12.59
CA HIS A 46 13.96 -6.54 -12.08
C HIS A 46 13.91 -6.17 -10.59
N ALA A 47 12.76 -5.68 -10.10
CA ALA A 47 12.65 -5.13 -8.76
C ALA A 47 12.38 -6.19 -7.68
N MET A 48 11.83 -7.36 -8.04
CA MET A 48 11.52 -8.42 -7.09
C MET A 48 12.64 -9.46 -6.97
N VAL A 49 12.72 -10.11 -5.81
CA VAL A 49 13.64 -11.23 -5.56
C VAL A 49 13.26 -12.42 -6.45
N ASP A 50 14.28 -13.09 -7.00
CA ASP A 50 14.15 -14.28 -7.85
C ASP A 50 13.19 -15.32 -7.23
N GLY A 51 12.23 -15.80 -8.04
CA GLY A 51 11.22 -16.78 -7.65
C GLY A 51 9.90 -16.18 -7.15
N LEU A 52 9.91 -14.99 -6.51
CA LEU A 52 8.68 -14.27 -6.15
C LEU A 52 8.10 -13.45 -7.31
N ASN A 53 8.94 -13.15 -8.30
CA ASN A 53 8.55 -12.48 -9.54
C ASN A 53 7.57 -13.34 -10.37
N GLU A 54 7.81 -14.65 -10.51
CA GLU A 54 6.96 -15.54 -11.31
C GLU A 54 5.51 -15.57 -10.84
N ASP A 55 5.26 -15.77 -9.54
CA ASP A 55 3.89 -15.81 -9.00
C ASP A 55 3.20 -14.43 -9.05
N THR A 56 3.99 -13.36 -8.94
CA THR A 56 3.50 -11.99 -9.12
C THR A 56 3.07 -11.76 -10.57
N ILE A 57 3.91 -12.13 -11.54
CA ILE A 57 3.62 -12.02 -12.98
C ILE A 57 2.38 -12.83 -13.34
N ARG A 58 2.28 -14.09 -12.90
CA ARG A 58 1.11 -14.95 -13.16
C ARG A 58 -0.19 -14.31 -12.65
N THR A 59 -0.14 -13.69 -11.49
CA THR A 59 -1.31 -13.03 -10.92
C THR A 59 -1.63 -11.72 -11.66
N ILE A 60 -0.64 -11.00 -12.18
CA ILE A 60 -0.83 -9.83 -13.05
C ILE A 60 -1.49 -10.23 -14.35
N GLU A 61 -1.01 -11.27 -14.99
CA GLU A 61 -1.59 -11.81 -16.21
C GLU A 61 -3.04 -12.25 -15.99
N PHE A 62 -3.34 -12.85 -14.84
CA PHE A 62 -4.72 -13.15 -14.45
C PHE A 62 -5.56 -11.87 -14.32
N HIS A 63 -5.06 -10.85 -13.62
CA HIS A 63 -5.76 -9.58 -13.45
C HIS A 63 -5.98 -8.86 -14.79
N ARG A 64 -5.00 -8.85 -15.71
CA ARG A 64 -5.15 -8.33 -17.07
C ARG A 64 -6.28 -9.02 -17.83
N ARG A 65 -6.35 -10.36 -17.74
CA ARG A 65 -7.43 -11.14 -18.37
C ARG A 65 -8.80 -10.82 -17.76
N CYS A 66 -8.88 -10.60 -16.45
CA CYS A 66 -10.11 -10.14 -15.79
C CYS A 66 -10.54 -8.77 -16.34
N LEU A 67 -9.63 -7.78 -16.39
CA LEU A 67 -9.94 -6.45 -16.92
C LEU A 67 -10.40 -6.51 -18.39
N ALA A 68 -9.71 -7.27 -19.23
CA ALA A 68 -10.09 -7.46 -20.63
C ALA A 68 -11.46 -8.11 -20.81
N ALA A 69 -11.89 -8.92 -19.83
CA ALA A 69 -13.22 -9.55 -19.80
C ALA A 69 -14.28 -8.71 -19.07
N GLY A 70 -13.95 -7.51 -18.57
CA GLY A 70 -14.85 -6.69 -17.76
C GLY A 70 -15.17 -7.29 -16.38
N ILE A 71 -14.30 -8.15 -15.87
CA ILE A 71 -14.43 -8.81 -14.57
C ILE A 71 -13.65 -7.99 -13.53
N ASP A 72 -14.35 -7.52 -12.51
CA ASP A 72 -13.74 -6.97 -11.31
C ASP A 72 -13.27 -8.11 -10.40
N ASN A 73 -11.96 -8.30 -10.30
CA ASN A 73 -11.35 -9.27 -9.39
C ASN A 73 -10.88 -8.65 -8.06
N GLY A 74 -11.35 -7.44 -7.78
CA GLY A 74 -11.14 -6.68 -6.56
C GLY A 74 -9.74 -6.11 -6.38
N ARG A 75 -8.92 -6.06 -7.44
CA ARG A 75 -7.54 -5.57 -7.40
C ARG A 75 -7.42 -4.17 -7.99
N HIS A 76 -6.76 -3.27 -7.28
CA HIS A 76 -6.55 -1.89 -7.68
C HIS A 76 -5.10 -1.51 -7.47
N TYR A 77 -4.43 -1.05 -8.53
CA TYR A 77 -3.01 -0.75 -8.52
C TYR A 77 -2.70 0.53 -9.28
N TRP A 78 -1.60 1.17 -8.89
CA TRP A 78 -1.04 2.33 -9.55
C TRP A 78 0.46 2.16 -9.77
N CYS A 79 0.95 2.82 -10.81
CA CYS A 79 2.37 3.03 -11.04
C CYS A 79 2.80 4.36 -10.43
N PHE A 80 4.05 4.41 -9.99
CA PHE A 80 4.70 5.62 -9.52
C PHE A 80 5.92 5.87 -10.39
N LYS A 81 6.00 7.04 -11.01
CA LYS A 81 7.09 7.43 -11.91
C LYS A 81 7.86 8.65 -11.41
N GLN A 82 9.16 8.71 -11.69
CA GLN A 82 9.97 9.93 -11.58
C GLN A 82 10.45 10.31 -12.98
N GLY A 83 9.82 11.34 -13.56
CA GLY A 83 9.90 11.55 -15.01
C GLY A 83 9.29 10.36 -15.75
N GLU A 84 10.00 9.81 -16.73
CA GLU A 84 9.55 8.63 -17.49
C GLU A 84 9.83 7.30 -16.78
N GLN A 85 10.72 7.29 -15.77
CA GLN A 85 11.15 6.07 -15.11
C GLN A 85 10.10 5.57 -14.12
N LEU A 86 9.66 4.32 -14.31
CA LEU A 86 8.89 3.59 -13.31
C LEU A 86 9.77 3.28 -12.09
N VAL A 87 9.36 3.75 -10.91
CA VAL A 87 10.11 3.60 -9.66
C VAL A 87 9.39 2.77 -8.61
N GLY A 88 8.12 2.43 -8.86
CA GLY A 88 7.37 1.53 -8.00
C GLY A 88 5.93 1.34 -8.41
N MET A 89 5.30 0.37 -7.76
CA MET A 89 3.89 0.06 -7.89
C MET A 89 3.33 -0.23 -6.51
N SER A 90 2.11 0.23 -6.26
CA SER A 90 1.40 -0.08 -5.03
C SER A 90 -0.09 -0.19 -5.29
N GLY A 91 -0.78 -0.92 -4.44
CA GLY A 91 -2.21 -1.12 -4.57
C GLY A 91 -2.83 -1.82 -3.38
N TYR A 92 -4.12 -2.09 -3.52
CA TYR A 92 -4.91 -2.85 -2.56
C TYR A 92 -5.76 -3.87 -3.29
N HIS A 93 -6.33 -4.79 -2.52
CA HIS A 93 -7.38 -5.66 -3.04
C HIS A 93 -8.42 -6.01 -1.99
N TYR A 94 -9.62 -6.39 -2.45
CA TYR A 94 -10.63 -7.02 -1.61
C TYR A 94 -10.92 -8.44 -2.10
N ARG A 95 -11.41 -9.28 -1.19
CA ARG A 95 -11.84 -10.65 -1.49
C ARG A 95 -13.37 -10.71 -1.36
N LEU A 96 -14.05 -11.38 -2.29
CA LEU A 96 -15.51 -11.42 -2.33
C LEU A 96 -16.15 -12.10 -1.10
N TRP A 97 -15.39 -12.94 -0.39
CA TRP A 97 -15.85 -13.66 0.80
C TRP A 97 -15.51 -12.95 2.11
N ASP A 98 -14.75 -11.85 2.06
CA ASP A 98 -14.45 -11.07 3.26
C ASP A 98 -15.61 -10.11 3.59
N PRO A 99 -15.75 -9.69 4.86
CA PRO A 99 -16.61 -8.57 5.23
C PRO A 99 -16.34 -7.34 4.36
N LYS A 100 -17.40 -6.65 3.93
CA LYS A 100 -17.30 -5.45 3.07
C LYS A 100 -16.51 -4.29 3.67
N SER A 101 -16.32 -4.30 5.00
CA SER A 101 -15.53 -3.31 5.74
C SER A 101 -14.02 -3.57 5.66
N ILE A 102 -13.58 -4.73 5.14
CA ILE A 102 -12.18 -5.17 5.13
C ILE A 102 -11.56 -5.00 3.74
N VAL A 103 -10.31 -4.55 3.72
CA VAL A 103 -9.46 -4.53 2.54
C VAL A 103 -8.06 -5.04 2.88
N TRP A 104 -7.36 -5.56 1.88
CA TRP A 104 -6.00 -6.07 1.99
C TRP A 104 -5.03 -5.22 1.18
N GLY A 105 -3.79 -5.11 1.66
CA GLY A 105 -2.68 -4.63 0.85
C GLY A 105 -2.53 -5.49 -0.39
N GLY A 106 -2.37 -4.84 -1.53
CA GLY A 106 -1.94 -5.48 -2.75
C GLY A 106 -0.43 -5.58 -2.76
N TRP A 107 0.13 -5.90 -3.92
CA TRP A 107 1.56 -5.75 -4.13
C TRP A 107 2.04 -4.35 -3.87
N PHE A 108 3.20 -4.31 -3.23
CA PHE A 108 4.06 -3.17 -3.15
C PHE A 108 5.42 -3.61 -3.66
N VAL A 109 5.88 -2.96 -4.72
CA VAL A 109 7.20 -3.15 -5.28
C VAL A 109 7.78 -1.78 -5.57
N ALA A 110 9.07 -1.62 -5.30
CA ALA A 110 9.79 -0.39 -5.51
C ALA A 110 11.15 -0.73 -6.09
N ASP A 111 11.67 0.18 -6.90
CA ASP A 111 13.02 0.09 -7.41
C ASP A 111 14.01 -0.07 -6.23
N GLN A 112 15.11 -0.79 -6.46
CA GLN A 112 16.08 -1.07 -5.40
C GLN A 112 16.80 0.22 -4.96
N ASP A 113 16.99 1.16 -5.89
CA ASP A 113 17.77 2.38 -5.69
C ASP A 113 16.93 3.57 -5.15
N VAL A 114 15.60 3.43 -5.08
CA VAL A 114 14.78 4.52 -4.54
C VAL A 114 14.90 4.61 -3.03
N SER A 115 14.96 5.85 -2.52
CA SER A 115 15.11 6.09 -1.09
C SER A 115 13.93 5.51 -0.28
N PRO A 116 14.14 5.17 1.01
CA PRO A 116 13.05 4.74 1.89
C PRO A 116 11.89 5.76 2.00
N LEU A 117 12.16 7.05 1.82
CA LEU A 117 11.13 8.10 1.83
C LEU A 117 10.22 8.02 0.61
N VAL A 118 10.76 7.66 -0.57
CA VAL A 118 9.95 7.40 -1.78
C VAL A 118 9.09 6.16 -1.57
N LYS A 119 9.64 5.08 -1.00
CA LYS A 119 8.89 3.87 -0.64
C LYS A 119 7.72 4.18 0.31
N MET A 120 7.98 4.94 1.36
CA MET A 120 6.95 5.43 2.29
C MET A 120 5.90 6.30 1.60
N ALA A 121 6.31 7.17 0.67
CA ALA A 121 5.39 8.05 -0.04
C ALA A 121 4.37 7.28 -0.88
N MET A 122 4.81 6.23 -1.60
CA MET A 122 3.93 5.39 -2.41
C MET A 122 2.88 4.65 -1.57
N LEU A 123 3.30 4.11 -0.41
CA LEU A 123 2.39 3.43 0.52
C LEU A 123 1.40 4.40 1.17
N LEU A 124 1.85 5.60 1.55
CA LEU A 124 1.01 6.64 2.13
C LEU A 124 0.01 7.21 1.12
N ASP A 125 0.37 7.30 -0.17
CA ASP A 125 -0.56 7.69 -1.23
C ASP A 125 -1.63 6.60 -1.47
N THR A 126 -1.24 5.32 -1.42
CA THR A 126 -2.21 4.21 -1.48
C THR A 126 -3.17 4.23 -0.29
N LEU A 127 -2.66 4.51 0.91
CA LEU A 127 -3.51 4.74 2.08
C LEU A 127 -4.46 5.93 1.89
N LYS A 128 -3.98 7.02 1.28
CA LYS A 128 -4.82 8.18 0.98
C LYS A 128 -6.00 7.81 0.08
N VAL A 129 -5.76 7.02 -0.97
CA VAL A 129 -6.84 6.51 -1.84
C VAL A 129 -7.87 5.74 -1.01
N LEU A 130 -7.43 4.82 -0.15
CA LEU A 130 -8.34 4.09 0.74
C LEU A 130 -9.17 5.04 1.61
N LEU A 131 -8.57 6.09 2.15
CA LEU A 131 -9.22 7.07 3.03
C LEU A 131 -10.12 8.10 2.31
N GLU A 132 -9.95 8.32 1.02
CA GLU A 132 -10.71 9.32 0.26
C GLU A 132 -11.75 8.70 -0.68
N GLU A 133 -11.45 7.55 -1.27
CA GLU A 133 -12.19 7.00 -2.40
C GLU A 133 -12.96 5.72 -2.06
N THR A 134 -12.75 5.16 -0.86
CA THR A 134 -13.41 3.91 -0.41
C THR A 134 -14.13 4.09 0.92
N ASN A 135 -14.87 3.07 1.35
CA ASN A 135 -15.53 3.01 2.66
C ASN A 135 -15.00 1.87 3.55
N TYR A 136 -13.85 1.28 3.24
CA TYR A 136 -13.24 0.27 4.10
C TYR A 136 -12.88 0.85 5.47
N GLU A 137 -13.10 0.04 6.51
CA GLU A 137 -12.87 0.39 7.91
C GLU A 137 -11.55 -0.19 8.42
N GLU A 138 -11.07 -1.28 7.83
CA GLU A 138 -9.88 -2.01 8.28
C GLU A 138 -9.00 -2.41 7.08
N LEU A 139 -7.70 -2.15 7.18
CA LEU A 139 -6.69 -2.57 6.22
C LEU A 139 -5.79 -3.63 6.84
N TYR A 140 -5.68 -4.76 6.17
CA TYR A 140 -4.76 -5.85 6.53
C TYR A 140 -3.62 -5.95 5.54
N ILE A 141 -2.45 -6.39 6.01
CA ILE A 141 -1.29 -6.65 5.16
C ILE A 141 -0.62 -7.95 5.59
N GLU A 142 -0.14 -8.69 4.60
CA GLU A 142 0.67 -9.89 4.77
C GLU A 142 2.10 -9.52 4.33
N VAL A 143 3.09 -9.73 5.21
CA VAL A 143 4.49 -9.40 4.92
C VAL A 143 5.43 -10.49 5.41
N PHE A 144 6.58 -10.64 4.77
CA PHE A 144 7.66 -11.47 5.29
C PHE A 144 8.13 -10.95 6.65
N ALA A 145 8.34 -11.85 7.61
CA ALA A 145 8.87 -11.50 8.92
C ALA A 145 10.38 -11.17 8.88
N ASP A 146 11.09 -11.75 7.92
CA ASP A 146 12.53 -11.54 7.74
C ASP A 146 12.78 -10.17 7.09
N THR A 147 13.57 -9.35 7.77
CA THR A 147 13.90 -8.00 7.32
C THR A 147 15.24 -7.90 6.60
N THR A 148 15.98 -9.01 6.47
CA THR A 148 17.29 -9.03 5.82
C THR A 148 17.19 -8.78 4.31
N GLN A 149 16.13 -9.28 3.68
CA GLN A 149 15.89 -9.11 2.23
C GLN A 149 14.96 -7.93 1.91
N SER A 150 14.09 -7.53 2.86
CA SER A 150 13.14 -6.43 2.67
C SER A 150 12.85 -5.69 3.97
N ASN A 151 12.97 -4.36 3.96
CA ASN A 151 12.66 -3.54 5.13
C ASN A 151 11.15 -3.23 5.30
N ILE A 152 10.28 -3.90 4.53
CA ILE A 152 8.86 -3.57 4.43
C ILE A 152 8.12 -3.68 5.77
N LEU A 153 8.46 -4.68 6.59
CA LEU A 153 7.88 -4.84 7.94
C LEU A 153 8.15 -3.61 8.82
N ASN A 154 9.38 -3.09 8.78
CA ASN A 154 9.77 -1.88 9.53
C ASN A 154 9.05 -0.63 9.00
N ILE A 155 8.84 -0.55 7.69
CA ILE A 155 8.06 0.53 7.08
C ILE A 155 6.64 0.51 7.63
N TYR A 156 5.95 -0.63 7.64
CA TYR A 156 4.57 -0.71 8.15
C TYR A 156 4.45 -0.44 9.64
N HIS A 157 5.41 -0.87 10.47
CA HIS A 157 5.49 -0.42 11.86
C HIS A 157 5.61 1.10 11.97
N SER A 158 6.43 1.74 11.13
CA SER A 158 6.56 3.20 11.11
C SER A 158 5.27 3.91 10.67
N LEU A 159 4.43 3.23 9.88
CA LEU A 159 3.10 3.66 9.44
C LEU A 159 2.00 3.32 10.46
N GLN A 160 2.38 2.94 11.68
CA GLN A 160 1.46 2.67 12.79
C GLN A 160 0.56 1.46 12.55
N PHE A 161 0.99 0.47 11.76
CA PHE A 161 0.33 -0.83 11.72
C PHE A 161 0.58 -1.61 13.01
N THR A 162 -0.44 -2.34 13.47
CA THR A 162 -0.34 -3.26 14.60
C THR A 162 -0.12 -4.68 14.09
N SER A 163 0.88 -5.40 14.60
CA SER A 163 1.06 -6.83 14.30
C SER A 163 -0.04 -7.64 15.00
N LEU A 164 -0.78 -8.47 14.24
CA LEU A 164 -1.83 -9.33 14.77
C LEU A 164 -1.35 -10.76 15.02
N GLY A 165 -0.45 -11.26 14.18
CA GLY A 165 0.02 -12.63 14.27
C GLY A 165 1.22 -12.90 13.38
N ARG A 166 1.94 -13.95 13.74
CA ARG A 166 3.08 -14.51 13.00
C ARG A 166 2.80 -15.97 12.71
N PHE A 167 3.02 -16.37 11.47
CA PHE A 167 2.84 -17.73 10.99
C PHE A 167 4.21 -18.27 10.60
N GLU A 168 4.70 -19.23 11.38
CA GLU A 168 6.01 -19.83 11.17
C GLU A 168 6.06 -20.64 9.87
N SER A 169 7.14 -20.48 9.11
CA SER A 169 7.42 -21.18 7.86
C SER A 169 6.27 -21.17 6.83
N PHE A 170 5.46 -20.10 6.82
CA PHE A 170 4.30 -19.97 5.93
C PHE A 170 4.69 -19.98 4.45
N TYR A 171 5.76 -19.27 4.09
CA TYR A 171 6.25 -19.20 2.70
C TYR A 171 7.28 -20.28 2.36
N GLY A 172 7.77 -21.00 3.38
CA GLY A 172 8.84 -21.99 3.25
C GLY A 172 9.62 -22.13 4.55
N PRO A 173 10.57 -23.07 4.65
CA PRO A 173 11.39 -23.25 5.84
C PRO A 173 12.06 -21.95 6.29
N GLN A 174 11.82 -21.52 7.53
CA GLN A 174 12.34 -20.28 8.12
C GLN A 174 11.85 -18.97 7.45
N GLN A 175 10.83 -19.06 6.60
CA GLN A 175 10.22 -17.90 5.94
C GLN A 175 8.82 -17.65 6.52
N ASP A 176 8.79 -16.86 7.57
CA ASP A 176 7.57 -16.57 8.31
C ASP A 176 6.77 -15.44 7.67
N MET A 177 5.45 -15.51 7.82
CA MET A 177 4.52 -14.43 7.49
C MET A 177 4.11 -13.67 8.75
N VAL A 178 4.03 -12.35 8.68
CA VAL A 178 3.40 -11.50 9.68
C VAL A 178 2.16 -10.86 9.06
N VAL A 179 1.04 -10.94 9.77
CA VAL A 179 -0.18 -10.20 9.42
C VAL A 179 -0.25 -8.95 10.29
N MET A 180 -0.40 -7.79 9.66
CA MET A 180 -0.57 -6.52 10.36
C MET A 180 -1.88 -5.83 9.97
N LYS A 181 -2.38 -4.94 10.84
CA LYS A 181 -3.63 -4.22 10.67
C LYS A 181 -3.48 -2.72 10.88
N LEU A 182 -4.25 -1.94 10.14
CA LEU A 182 -4.52 -0.52 10.37
C LEU A 182 -6.04 -0.28 10.46
N GLU A 183 -6.47 0.47 11.46
CA GLU A 183 -7.86 0.91 11.63
C GLU A 183 -8.14 2.12 10.72
N LEU A 184 -8.61 1.89 9.49
CA LEU A 184 -8.88 2.97 8.53
C LEU A 184 -9.95 3.93 9.02
N ALA A 185 -10.99 3.45 9.70
CA ALA A 185 -12.07 4.30 10.21
C ALA A 185 -11.56 5.39 11.17
N GLU A 186 -10.63 5.02 12.07
CA GLU A 186 -10.02 5.95 13.03
C GLU A 186 -9.18 7.01 12.31
N VAL A 187 -8.37 6.61 11.32
CA VAL A 187 -7.52 7.53 10.55
C VAL A 187 -8.36 8.44 9.64
N ARG A 188 -9.43 7.90 9.03
CA ARG A 188 -10.31 8.60 8.08
C ARG A 188 -11.01 9.78 8.75
N ALA A 189 -11.54 9.59 9.96
CA ALA A 189 -12.21 10.64 10.70
C ALA A 189 -11.30 11.86 10.90
N LEU A 190 -10.04 11.64 11.25
CA LEU A 190 -9.04 12.71 11.40
C LEU A 190 -8.61 13.29 10.04
N TRP A 191 -8.34 12.45 9.04
CA TRP A 191 -7.93 12.89 7.71
C TRP A 191 -8.95 13.86 7.10
N LEU A 192 -10.22 13.45 7.02
CA LEU A 192 -11.28 14.25 6.41
C LEU A 192 -11.56 15.55 7.17
N ASN A 193 -11.41 15.56 8.50
CA ASN A 193 -11.54 16.78 9.29
C ASN A 193 -10.41 17.79 9.02
N THR A 194 -9.23 17.32 8.60
CA THR A 194 -8.08 18.20 8.30
C THR A 194 -7.98 18.65 6.85
N THR A 195 -8.67 17.99 5.93
CA THR A 195 -8.64 18.28 4.48
C THR A 195 -9.91 18.94 3.95
N ARG A 196 -11.01 18.94 4.72
CA ARG A 196 -12.18 19.76 4.38
C ARG A 196 -11.75 21.23 4.22
N PRO A 197 -12.18 21.91 3.15
CA PRO A 197 -12.11 23.36 3.11
C PRO A 197 -12.80 23.88 4.37
N LEU A 198 -12.17 24.82 5.08
CA LEU A 198 -12.88 25.57 6.11
C LEU A 198 -14.11 26.17 5.40
N GLU A 199 -15.29 25.63 5.68
CA GLU A 199 -16.53 26.31 5.33
C GLU A 199 -16.40 27.67 6.00
N ARG A 200 -16.24 28.71 5.17
CA ARG A 200 -16.32 30.08 5.65
C ARG A 200 -17.72 30.21 6.22
N VAL A 201 -17.82 30.14 7.54
CA VAL A 201 -18.99 30.58 8.27
C VAL A 201 -19.23 32.00 7.79
N GLN A 202 -20.29 32.17 6.98
CA GLN A 202 -20.79 33.48 6.55
C GLN A 202 -21.41 34.19 7.74
#